data_AF-A0AAJ4AMQ7-F1
#
_entry.id   AF-A0AAJ4AMQ7-F1
#
_cell.length_a   1.000
_cell.length_b   1.000
_cell.length_c   1.000
_cell.angle_alpha   90.00
_cell.angle_beta   90.00
_cell.angle_gamma   90.00
#
_symmetry.space_group_name_H-M   'P 1'
#
loop_
_entity.id
_entity.type
_entity.pdbx_description
1 polymer ?
#
loop_
_entity_poly.entity_id
_entity_poly.type
_entity_poly.pdbx_seq_one_letter_code
_entity_poly.pdbx_strand_id
1 'polypeptide(L)'
;MVNEFLKDGECVVWVDHRYNDNDGAYSIAVIWTGSSIRQENYSNGYNNVAFNAAEVNATQEQIETAAQWYIDNCKDTSMRDGHSTFIDCTVTLTRSRKAPNNTPLRVVNFSKGGFDDRYGHGQPDEICVKLDDGETVWVSLGCLKEVVKYAAPIWS
;
A
#
# COMPACT_ATOMS: atom_id res chain seq x y z
N MET A 1 -18.33 -17.90 -20.10
CA MET A 1 -19.06 -17.21 -19.01
C MET A 1 -18.60 -15.76 -19.07
N VAL A 2 -19.49 -14.81 -19.31
CA VAL A 2 -19.12 -13.38 -19.40
C VAL A 2 -19.20 -12.81 -17.98
N ASN A 3 -18.13 -12.18 -17.51
CA ASN A 3 -18.16 -11.49 -16.23
C ASN A 3 -18.98 -10.20 -16.40
N GLU A 4 -20.25 -10.22 -15.96
CA GLU A 4 -21.20 -9.11 -16.09
C GLU A 4 -20.77 -7.85 -15.31
N PHE A 5 -19.79 -7.97 -14.41
CA PHE A 5 -19.25 -6.87 -13.62
C PHE A 5 -18.08 -6.17 -14.32
N LEU A 6 -17.54 -6.73 -15.41
CA LEU A 6 -16.54 -6.07 -16.25
C LEU A 6 -17.23 -5.41 -17.44
N LYS A 7 -16.92 -4.14 -17.65
CA LYS A 7 -17.22 -3.41 -18.88
C LYS A 7 -16.15 -3.70 -19.93
N ASP A 8 -16.45 -3.39 -21.19
CA ASP A 8 -15.50 -3.54 -22.29
C ASP A 8 -14.18 -2.83 -21.98
N GLY A 9 -13.08 -3.58 -22.07
CA GLY A 9 -11.73 -3.08 -21.80
C GLY A 9 -11.27 -3.15 -20.34
N GLU A 10 -12.15 -3.56 -19.41
CA GLU A 10 -11.76 -3.76 -18.01
C GLU A 10 -11.17 -5.15 -17.77
N CYS A 11 -10.23 -5.22 -16.82
CA CYS A 11 -9.67 -6.49 -16.37
C CYS A 11 -9.46 -6.51 -14.85
N VAL A 12 -9.53 -7.71 -14.27
CA VAL A 12 -9.23 -7.96 -12.86
C VAL A 12 -7.72 -8.10 -12.72
N VAL A 13 -7.09 -7.20 -11.96
CA VAL A 13 -5.65 -7.23 -11.67
C VAL A 13 -5.32 -7.95 -10.37
N TRP A 14 -6.26 -7.99 -9.43
CA TRP A 14 -6.09 -8.68 -8.16
C TRP A 14 -7.41 -9.05 -7.51
N VAL A 15 -7.36 -10.02 -6.59
CA VAL A 15 -8.51 -10.58 -5.91
C VAL A 15 -8.14 -10.84 -4.46
N ASP A 16 -8.88 -10.21 -3.54
CA ASP A 16 -8.80 -10.50 -2.12
C ASP A 16 -9.90 -11.48 -1.74
N HIS A 17 -9.56 -12.65 -1.19
CA HIS A 17 -10.56 -13.55 -0.65
C HIS A 17 -10.75 -13.27 0.84
N ARG A 18 -11.99 -12.92 1.21
CA ARG A 18 -12.35 -12.54 2.57
C ARG A 18 -13.48 -13.41 3.10
N TYR A 19 -13.64 -13.32 4.42
CA TYR A 19 -14.75 -13.94 5.13
C TYR A 19 -15.29 -12.96 6.16
N ASN A 20 -16.61 -12.83 6.27
CA ASN A 20 -17.25 -12.18 7.40
C ASN A 20 -18.54 -12.94 7.78
N ASP A 21 -19.04 -12.72 9.00
CA ASP A 21 -20.19 -13.47 9.51
C ASP A 21 -21.51 -13.15 8.81
N ASN A 22 -21.62 -11.99 8.15
CA ASN A 22 -22.85 -11.53 7.48
C ASN A 22 -22.94 -12.00 6.03
N ASP A 23 -21.81 -12.08 5.33
CA ASP A 23 -21.69 -12.34 3.90
C ASP A 23 -21.07 -13.71 3.60
N GLY A 24 -20.56 -14.42 4.60
CA GLY A 24 -19.80 -15.64 4.42
C GLY A 24 -18.47 -15.38 3.73
N ALA A 25 -18.04 -16.32 2.87
CA ALA A 25 -16.85 -16.15 2.04
C ALA A 25 -17.20 -15.31 0.79
N TYR A 26 -16.44 -14.23 0.56
CA TYR A 26 -16.61 -13.34 -0.57
C TYR A 26 -15.26 -12.93 -1.15
N SER A 27 -15.26 -12.34 -2.34
CA SER A 27 -14.04 -11.86 -2.99
C SER A 27 -14.13 -10.36 -3.27
N ILE A 28 -13.04 -9.63 -3.11
CA ILE A 28 -12.92 -8.24 -3.54
C ILE A 28 -12.03 -8.23 -4.78
N ALA A 29 -12.60 -7.91 -5.94
CA ALA A 29 -11.84 -7.77 -7.18
C ALA A 29 -11.34 -6.33 -7.31
N VAL A 30 -10.05 -6.17 -7.57
CA VAL A 30 -9.45 -4.91 -8.01
C VAL A 30 -9.46 -4.91 -9.53
N ILE A 31 -10.18 -3.95 -10.10
CA ILE A 31 -10.46 -3.87 -11.53
C ILE A 31 -9.72 -2.67 -12.10
N TRP A 32 -8.90 -2.91 -13.12
CA TRP A 32 -8.28 -1.89 -13.94
C TRP A 32 -9.22 -1.52 -15.09
N THR A 33 -9.51 -0.22 -15.23
CA THR A 33 -10.44 0.30 -16.25
C THR A 33 -9.75 0.74 -17.54
N GLY A 34 -8.43 0.63 -17.61
CA GLY A 34 -7.61 1.30 -18.63
C GLY A 34 -7.16 2.71 -18.23
N SER A 35 -7.80 3.32 -17.21
CA SER A 35 -7.43 4.67 -16.74
C SER A 35 -7.54 4.88 -15.23
N SER A 36 -8.10 3.93 -14.49
CA SER A 36 -8.29 4.01 -13.04
C SER A 36 -8.48 2.62 -12.42
N ILE A 37 -8.37 2.56 -11.10
CA ILE A 37 -8.74 1.37 -10.32
C ILE A 37 -10.12 1.57 -9.70
N ARG A 38 -10.95 0.54 -9.73
CA ARG A 38 -12.13 0.40 -8.87
C ARG A 38 -12.13 -0.96 -8.18
N GLN A 39 -12.85 -1.05 -7.08
CA GLN A 39 -13.01 -2.29 -6.33
C GLN A 39 -14.46 -2.73 -6.37
N GLU A 40 -14.69 -4.03 -6.50
CA GLU A 40 -16.03 -4.61 -6.50
C GLU A 40 -16.10 -5.85 -5.61
N ASN A 41 -17.23 -6.00 -4.92
CA ASN A 41 -17.51 -7.17 -4.12
C ASN A 41 -18.15 -8.26 -4.98
N TYR A 42 -17.39 -9.34 -5.18
CA TYR A 42 -17.84 -10.56 -5.84
C TYR A 42 -18.28 -11.58 -4.80
N SER A 43 -19.24 -12.43 -5.21
CA SER A 43 -19.64 -13.62 -4.45
C SER A 43 -20.00 -13.35 -2.98
N ASN A 44 -20.57 -12.19 -2.67
CA ASN A 44 -21.17 -11.91 -1.37
C ASN A 44 -22.66 -12.30 -1.37
N GLY A 45 -23.30 -12.25 -0.19
CA GLY A 45 -24.72 -12.60 -0.03
C GLY A 45 -25.71 -11.75 -0.84
N TYR A 46 -25.27 -10.65 -1.46
CA TYR A 46 -26.11 -9.71 -2.21
C TYR A 46 -25.92 -9.79 -3.72
N ASN A 47 -24.69 -10.03 -4.19
CA ASN A 47 -24.34 -9.96 -5.61
C ASN A 47 -24.36 -11.33 -6.29
N ASN A 48 -24.41 -12.45 -5.54
CA ASN A 48 -24.55 -13.83 -6.03
C ASN A 48 -23.70 -14.20 -7.27
N VAL A 49 -22.55 -13.55 -7.44
CA VAL A 49 -21.66 -13.76 -8.58
C VAL A 49 -20.95 -15.09 -8.40
N ALA A 50 -20.80 -15.85 -9.49
CA ALA A 50 -20.03 -17.08 -9.47
C ALA A 50 -18.58 -16.80 -9.04
N PHE A 51 -18.04 -17.64 -8.14
CA PHE A 51 -16.72 -17.46 -7.53
C PHE A 51 -15.59 -17.30 -8.57
N ASN A 52 -15.68 -18.04 -9.67
CA ASN A 52 -14.74 -18.01 -10.80
C ASN A 52 -14.82 -16.72 -11.65
N ALA A 53 -15.81 -15.86 -11.44
CA ALA A 53 -15.85 -14.56 -12.12
C ALA A 53 -14.85 -13.57 -11.52
N ALA A 54 -14.43 -13.77 -10.26
CA ALA A 54 -13.44 -12.96 -9.59
C ALA A 54 -12.01 -13.43 -9.91
N GLU A 55 -11.71 -13.94 -11.11
CA GLU A 55 -10.36 -14.43 -11.45
C GLU A 55 -9.52 -13.31 -12.08
N VAL A 56 -8.23 -13.26 -11.73
CA VAL A 56 -7.27 -12.34 -12.36
C VAL A 56 -7.14 -12.72 -13.83
N ASN A 57 -7.46 -11.76 -14.71
CA ASN A 57 -7.38 -11.93 -16.17
C ASN A 57 -6.57 -10.81 -16.86
N ALA A 58 -5.97 -9.91 -16.08
CA ALA A 58 -5.08 -8.89 -16.58
C ALA A 58 -3.75 -9.48 -17.06
N THR A 59 -3.19 -8.88 -18.10
CA THR A 59 -1.80 -9.11 -18.53
C THR A 59 -0.82 -8.47 -17.55
N GLN A 60 0.45 -8.92 -17.57
CA GLN A 60 1.50 -8.32 -16.73
C GLN A 60 1.65 -6.81 -16.97
N GLU A 61 1.59 -6.37 -18.23
CA GLU A 61 1.66 -4.94 -18.59
C GLU A 61 0.48 -4.14 -17.99
N GLN A 62 -0.72 -4.72 -17.96
CA GLN A 62 -1.88 -4.09 -17.32
C GLN A 62 -1.74 -4.02 -15.80
N ILE A 63 -1.18 -5.05 -15.17
CA ILE A 63 -0.89 -5.06 -13.72
C ILE A 63 0.12 -3.96 -13.39
N GLU A 64 1.21 -3.86 -14.14
CA GLU A 64 2.24 -2.83 -13.95
C GLU A 64 1.68 -1.41 -14.17
N THR A 65 0.86 -1.22 -15.20
CA THR A 65 0.21 0.06 -15.48
C THR A 65 -0.78 0.45 -14.38
N ALA A 66 -1.58 -0.50 -13.90
CA ALA A 66 -2.50 -0.28 -12.79
C ALA A 66 -1.73 0.04 -11.50
N ALA A 67 -0.64 -0.67 -11.22
CA ALA A 67 0.20 -0.44 -10.04
C ALA A 67 0.82 0.95 -10.05
N GLN A 68 1.34 1.39 -11.19
CA GLN A 68 1.87 2.74 -11.35
C GLN A 68 0.78 3.80 -11.14
N TRP A 69 -0.40 3.61 -11.72
CA TRP A 69 -1.55 4.48 -11.46
C TRP A 69 -1.90 4.54 -9.97
N TYR A 70 -1.90 3.40 -9.27
CA TYR A 70 -2.17 3.33 -7.83
C TYR A 70 -1.16 4.17 -7.04
N ILE A 71 0.13 4.00 -7.31
CA ILE A 71 1.22 4.76 -6.66
C ILE A 71 1.02 6.26 -6.84
N ASP A 72 0.66 6.69 -8.05
CA ASP A 72 0.53 8.11 -8.39
C ASP A 72 -0.73 8.77 -7.82
N ASN A 73 -1.82 8.00 -7.66
CA ASN A 73 -3.14 8.56 -7.33
C ASN A 73 -3.60 8.25 -5.89
N CYS A 74 -3.31 7.07 -5.35
CA CYS A 74 -3.82 6.67 -4.03
C CYS A 74 -2.94 7.17 -2.88
N LYS A 75 -1.65 7.42 -3.13
CA LYS A 75 -0.71 7.97 -2.15
C LYS A 75 -0.67 7.17 -0.83
N ASP A 76 -0.74 5.85 -0.95
CA ASP A 76 -0.78 4.94 0.20
C ASP A 76 0.55 4.98 0.97
N THR A 77 0.46 5.26 2.26
CA THR A 77 1.62 5.32 3.16
C THR A 77 1.73 4.09 4.05
N SER A 78 0.84 3.10 3.93
CA SER A 78 0.61 2.05 4.94
C SER A 78 0.25 2.62 6.32
N MET A 79 -0.70 2.00 7.01
CA MET A 79 -1.17 2.45 8.33
C MET A 79 -1.03 1.34 9.37
N ARG A 80 -0.50 1.65 10.55
CA ARG A 80 -0.49 0.76 11.73
C ARG A 80 -0.93 1.52 12.96
N ASP A 81 -1.98 1.05 13.62
CA ASP A 81 -2.53 1.63 14.85
C ASP A 81 -2.82 3.14 14.76
N GLY A 82 -3.23 3.63 13.59
CA GLY A 82 -3.51 5.05 13.32
C GLY A 82 -2.32 5.89 12.88
N HIS A 83 -1.13 5.30 12.71
CA HIS A 83 0.08 5.99 12.27
C HIS A 83 0.47 5.60 10.84
N SER A 84 0.86 6.58 10.03
CA SER A 84 1.47 6.34 8.71
C SER A 84 2.87 5.75 8.88
N THR A 85 3.07 4.51 8.40
CA THR A 85 4.34 3.80 8.60
C THR A 85 5.37 4.14 7.52
N PHE A 86 4.90 4.57 6.34
CA PHE A 86 5.67 4.82 5.13
C PHE A 86 6.47 3.62 4.63
N ILE A 87 6.22 2.41 5.15
CA ILE A 87 6.92 1.20 4.71
C ILE A 87 6.75 1.05 3.19
N ASP A 88 7.85 0.70 2.51
CA ASP A 88 7.96 0.60 1.06
C ASP A 88 7.79 1.90 0.26
N CYS A 89 7.54 3.03 0.93
CA CYS A 89 7.68 4.35 0.32
C CYS A 89 9.16 4.73 0.16
N THR A 90 9.43 5.59 -0.81
CA THR A 90 10.69 6.35 -0.93
C THR A 90 10.46 7.77 -0.44
N VAL A 91 11.24 8.22 0.52
CA VAL A 91 11.09 9.53 1.17
C VAL A 91 12.37 10.34 1.04
N THR A 92 12.29 11.67 1.18
CA THR A 92 13.48 12.47 1.49
C THR A 92 13.41 13.00 2.92
N LEU A 93 14.59 13.19 3.51
CA LEU A 93 14.74 13.71 4.86
C LEU A 93 15.24 15.15 4.84
N THR A 94 14.87 15.88 5.90
CA THR A 94 15.40 17.18 6.28
C THR A 94 15.96 17.10 7.68
N ARG A 95 17.16 17.69 7.90
CA ARG A 95 17.81 17.84 9.21
C ARG A 95 18.13 16.53 9.96
N SER A 96 18.15 15.38 9.29
CA SER A 96 18.68 14.15 9.88
C SER A 96 20.19 14.25 10.04
N ARG A 97 20.71 13.80 11.19
CA ARG A 97 22.15 13.62 11.45
C ARG A 97 22.59 12.17 11.22
N LYS A 98 21.65 11.25 11.01
CA LYS A 98 21.89 9.80 10.91
C LYS A 98 21.82 9.28 9.47
N ALA A 99 21.25 10.05 8.55
CA ALA A 99 21.05 9.67 7.16
C ALA A 99 21.21 10.89 6.23
N PRO A 100 21.55 10.68 4.94
CA PRO A 100 21.63 11.76 3.95
C PRO A 100 20.31 12.54 3.83
N ASN A 101 20.41 13.87 3.76
CA ASN A 101 19.26 14.74 3.57
C ASN A 101 19.04 15.04 2.09
N ASN A 102 17.79 15.33 1.70
CA ASN A 102 17.36 15.58 0.32
C ASN A 102 17.74 14.47 -0.68
N THR A 103 18.01 13.27 -0.18
CA THR A 103 18.31 12.08 -0.99
C THR A 103 17.12 11.13 -0.87
N PRO A 104 16.64 10.50 -1.96
CA PRO A 104 15.61 9.49 -1.91
C PRO A 104 16.08 8.26 -1.13
N LEU A 105 15.35 7.88 -0.08
CA LEU A 105 15.66 6.72 0.77
C LEU A 105 14.43 5.84 0.90
N ARG A 106 14.60 4.53 0.74
CA ARG A 106 13.50 3.56 0.93
C ARG A 106 13.28 3.32 2.42
N VAL A 107 12.04 3.42 2.86
CA VAL A 107 11.63 3.02 4.20
C VAL A 107 11.40 1.51 4.23
N VAL A 108 12.01 0.84 5.21
CA VAL A 108 11.95 -0.62 5.36
C VAL A 108 11.27 -1.07 6.64
N ASN A 109 11.12 -0.18 7.62
CA ASN A 109 10.47 -0.50 8.88
C ASN A 109 9.93 0.76 9.58
N PHE A 110 9.08 0.57 10.57
CA PHE A 110 8.46 1.63 11.38
C PHE A 110 8.42 1.22 12.85
N SER A 111 8.77 2.15 13.73
CA SER A 111 8.67 2.00 15.18
C SER A 111 7.75 3.09 15.70
N LYS A 112 6.65 2.67 16.31
CA LYS A 112 5.74 3.56 17.01
C LYS A 112 6.46 4.12 18.24
N GLY A 113 6.39 5.44 18.40
CA GLY A 113 6.85 6.12 19.59
C GLY A 113 5.96 5.83 20.79
N GLY A 114 6.30 6.42 21.94
CA GLY A 114 5.61 6.16 23.19
C GLY A 114 6.21 6.93 24.34
N PHE A 115 5.61 6.80 25.51
CA PHE A 115 6.21 7.36 26.72
C PHE A 115 7.26 6.39 27.27
N ASP A 116 8.47 6.88 27.47
CA ASP A 116 9.55 6.13 28.10
C ASP A 116 9.56 6.43 29.60
N ASP A 117 8.97 5.53 30.38
CA ASP A 117 8.89 5.66 31.85
C ASP A 117 10.26 5.72 32.52
N ARG A 118 11.29 5.10 31.91
CA ARG A 118 12.63 5.05 32.50
C ARG A 118 13.32 6.40 32.45
N TYR A 119 13.10 7.17 31.38
CA TYR A 119 13.72 8.47 31.18
C TYR A 119 12.74 9.64 31.24
N GLY A 120 11.46 9.37 31.55
CA GLY A 120 10.43 10.36 31.82
C GLY A 120 10.09 11.27 30.64
N HIS A 121 10.19 10.79 29.40
CA HIS A 121 9.91 11.59 28.22
C HIS A 121 9.21 10.80 27.10
N GLY A 122 8.54 11.52 26.21
CA GLY A 122 7.97 10.95 25.00
C GLY A 122 9.03 10.71 23.93
N GLN A 123 9.09 9.48 23.40
CA GLN A 123 9.83 9.14 22.20
C GLN A 123 8.93 9.34 20.97
N PRO A 124 9.42 10.02 19.93
CA PRO A 124 8.65 10.20 18.70
C PRO A 124 8.58 8.91 17.89
N ASP A 125 7.65 8.85 16.94
CA ASP A 125 7.65 7.82 15.91
C ASP A 125 8.95 7.87 15.09
N GLU A 126 9.47 6.71 14.71
CA GLU A 126 10.67 6.55 13.88
C GLU A 126 10.40 5.65 12.67
N ILE A 127 11.07 5.96 11.57
CA ILE A 127 11.14 5.12 10.37
C ILE A 127 12.57 4.61 10.19
N CYS A 128 12.69 3.37 9.71
CA CYS A 128 13.97 2.78 9.34
C CYS A 128 14.19 2.96 7.84
N VAL A 129 15.25 3.67 7.46
CA VAL A 129 15.59 3.91 6.05
C VAL A 129 16.80 3.09 5.65
N LYS A 130 16.81 2.61 4.41
CA LYS A 130 17.95 1.89 3.81
C LYS A 130 18.86 2.87 3.06
N LEU A 131 20.16 2.81 3.35
CA LEU A 131 21.22 3.58 2.71
C LEU A 131 21.75 2.87 1.46
N ASP A 132 22.53 3.59 0.65
CA ASP A 132 23.06 3.08 -0.63
C ASP A 132 24.04 1.90 -0.45
N ASP A 133 24.75 1.85 0.68
CA ASP A 133 25.65 0.74 1.08
C ASP A 133 24.89 -0.48 1.62
N GLY A 134 23.56 -0.38 1.75
CA GLY A 134 22.70 -1.43 2.27
C GLY A 134 22.50 -1.40 3.78
N GLU A 135 23.19 -0.51 4.51
CA GLU A 135 22.96 -0.29 5.93
C GLU A 135 21.56 0.31 6.18
N THR A 136 21.06 0.16 7.40
CA THR A 136 19.76 0.72 7.79
C THR A 136 19.90 1.56 9.05
N VAL A 137 19.19 2.69 9.06
CA VAL A 137 19.25 3.65 10.16
C VAL A 137 17.86 4.12 10.55
N TRP A 138 17.63 4.29 11.86
CA TRP A 138 16.39 4.80 12.41
C TRP A 138 16.41 6.32 12.49
N VAL A 139 15.42 6.97 11.88
CA VAL A 139 15.25 8.42 11.88
C VAL A 139 13.86 8.77 12.39
N SER A 140 13.76 9.84 13.18
CA SER A 140 12.46 10.32 13.63
C SER A 140 11.61 10.76 12.45
N LEU A 141 10.31 10.49 12.50
CA LEU A 141 9.33 10.90 11.51
C LEU A 141 9.33 12.43 11.30
N GLY A 142 9.70 13.21 12.33
CA GLY A 142 9.86 14.67 12.23
C GLY A 142 10.99 15.13 11.29
N CYS A 143 11.89 14.21 10.88
CA CYS A 143 12.88 14.47 9.84
C CYS A 143 12.33 14.25 8.42
N LEU A 144 11.13 13.71 8.24
CA LEU A 144 10.56 13.48 6.92
C LEU A 144 10.21 14.82 6.26
N LYS A 145 10.73 15.03 5.05
CA LYS A 145 10.44 16.23 4.26
C LYS A 145 9.28 15.99 3.30
N GLU A 146 9.38 14.94 2.48
CA GLU A 146 8.35 14.56 1.52
C GLU A 146 8.45 13.08 1.13
N VAL A 147 7.35 12.54 0.60
CA VAL A 147 7.30 11.23 -0.05
C VAL A 147 7.57 11.44 -1.54
N VAL A 148 8.66 10.84 -2.04
CA VAL A 148 9.06 10.88 -3.45
C VAL A 148 8.32 9.82 -4.27
N LYS A 149 8.12 8.65 -3.67
CA LYS A 149 7.38 7.53 -4.28
C LYS A 149 6.58 6.82 -3.20
N TYR A 150 5.29 6.64 -3.42
CA TYR A 150 4.41 5.91 -2.51
C TYR A 150 4.58 4.39 -2.67
N ALA A 151 4.08 3.64 -1.69
CA ALA A 151 4.17 2.20 -1.69
C ALA A 151 3.42 1.62 -2.91
N ALA A 152 4.04 0.61 -3.52
CA ALA A 152 3.35 -0.19 -4.53
C ALA A 152 2.27 -1.03 -3.85
N PRO A 153 1.15 -1.29 -4.53
CA PRO A 153 0.14 -2.18 -3.98
C PRO A 153 0.69 -3.62 -3.89
N ILE A 154 0.20 -4.41 -2.93
CA ILE A 154 0.70 -5.78 -2.66
C ILE A 154 0.60 -6.75 -3.86
N TRP A 155 -0.21 -6.40 -4.86
CA TRP A 155 -0.51 -7.23 -6.01
C TRP A 155 0.31 -6.91 -7.26
N SER A 156 1.18 -5.90 -7.20
CA SER A 156 2.08 -5.53 -8.29
C SER A 156 3.37 -6.35 -8.30
#